data_AF-A0A5B0NE22-F1
#
_entry.id   AF-A0A5B0NE22-F1
#
_cell.length_a   1.000
_cell.length_b   1.000
_cell.length_c   1.000
_cell.angle_alpha   90.00
_cell.angle_beta   90.00
_cell.angle_gamma   90.00
#
_symmetry.space_group_name_H-M   'P 1'
#
loop_
_entity.id
_entity.type
_entity.pdbx_description
1 polymer ?
#
loop_
_entity_poly.entity_id
_entity_poly.type
_entity_poly.pdbx_seq_one_letter_code
_entity_poly.pdbx_strand_id
1 'polypeptide(L)'
;MIGRPFGSVGKVFRVMRGSSGNTQGSTALGILYKFLIGWIYFQHEELLNRSDLDIPVFAYRLQQQNLLSWLEKEIFEPDNSLPIVGLVNSYPLRWQDEKIGPTQTILIRYFSQDEREEISTPTTATEILNEFYAQGHRSVDHLAATYSLGVSTKVTTSLDFQDIVSFLLCLIEEDGDARNSYFMPGRINPVSLSGSEVRIFSWYDSVFEGHCDRAGIGDYRLKSMHPKLPMAMYFFNTKSAFPVVRVLRKSERSPLTTVGLVHMFKKLIKAINYLHIEVLERLKIDESEFSSRGINLFQWLFKSIAHPDGSIPVIGIIKIKNNLAPWDDMTDGVLRSFGQVQLKLIEYFSNDDTEFNLKDAASFITTSWFQDHLPKDFLNLAQISIRLMPTSFILPCLETELK
;
A
#
# COMPACT_ATOMS: atom_id res chain seq x y z
N MET A 1 -1.22 -33.75 -4.35
CA MET A 1 -1.59 -35.17 -4.53
C MET A 1 -1.97 -35.71 -3.16
N ILE A 2 -3.25 -35.62 -2.77
CA ILE A 2 -3.71 -36.21 -1.51
C ILE A 2 -3.99 -37.69 -1.82
N GLY A 3 -3.14 -38.57 -1.30
CA GLY A 3 -3.31 -40.01 -1.41
C GLY A 3 -4.61 -40.42 -0.73
N ARG A 4 -5.40 -41.27 -1.39
CA ARG A 4 -6.57 -41.91 -0.77
C ARG A 4 -6.09 -42.64 0.50
N PRO A 5 -6.75 -42.48 1.65
CA PRO A 5 -6.68 -43.50 2.66
C PRO A 5 -7.41 -44.71 2.08
N PHE A 6 -6.66 -45.76 1.74
CA PHE A 6 -7.25 -47.05 1.41
C PHE A 6 -8.10 -47.50 2.61
N GLY A 7 -9.44 -47.53 2.45
CA GLY A 7 -10.34 -48.16 3.42
C GLY A 7 -11.56 -47.38 3.91
N SER A 8 -11.77 -46.11 3.56
CA SER A 8 -13.00 -45.40 3.97
C SER A 8 -14.19 -45.75 3.05
N VAL A 9 -15.24 -46.35 3.60
CA VAL A 9 -16.52 -46.62 2.91
C VAL A 9 -17.33 -45.32 2.87
N GLY A 10 -17.57 -44.76 1.68
CA GLY A 10 -18.33 -43.51 1.51
C GLY A 10 -18.68 -43.25 0.04
N LYS A 11 -19.62 -42.34 -0.21
CA LYS A 11 -19.96 -41.89 -1.58
C LYS A 11 -19.19 -40.63 -1.93
N VAL A 12 -18.80 -40.46 -3.19
CA VAL A 12 -18.02 -39.31 -3.67
C VAL A 12 -18.95 -38.31 -4.37
N PHE A 13 -18.88 -37.06 -3.96
CA PHE A 13 -19.51 -35.93 -4.63
C PHE A 13 -18.51 -35.25 -5.56
N ARG A 14 -18.95 -34.96 -6.79
CA ARG A 14 -18.19 -34.25 -7.80
C ARG A 14 -19.10 -33.36 -8.62
N VAL A 15 -18.58 -32.20 -8.99
CA VAL A 15 -19.25 -31.28 -9.92
C VAL A 15 -19.20 -31.86 -11.34
N MET A 16 -20.31 -31.74 -12.06
CA MET A 16 -20.40 -32.06 -13.49
C MET A 16 -20.27 -30.78 -14.30
N ARG A 17 -19.68 -30.87 -15.49
CA ARG A 17 -19.60 -29.77 -16.42
C ARG A 17 -20.96 -29.55 -17.09
N GLY A 18 -21.48 -28.33 -17.00
CA GLY A 18 -22.82 -27.99 -17.50
C GLY A 18 -22.99 -28.23 -19.00
N SER A 19 -21.94 -28.03 -19.79
CA SER A 19 -21.99 -28.16 -21.25
C SER A 19 -22.00 -29.60 -21.77
N SER A 20 -21.54 -30.58 -20.98
CA SER A 20 -21.38 -31.97 -21.45
C SER A 20 -21.96 -33.03 -20.52
N GLY A 21 -22.34 -32.66 -19.29
CA GLY A 21 -22.76 -33.61 -18.26
C GLY A 21 -21.64 -34.51 -17.71
N ASN A 22 -20.42 -34.41 -18.25
CA ASN A 22 -19.27 -35.16 -17.76
C ASN A 22 -18.77 -34.61 -16.44
N THR A 23 -18.07 -35.43 -15.64
CA THR A 23 -17.40 -34.96 -14.42
C THR A 23 -16.37 -33.86 -14.74
N GLN A 24 -16.36 -32.79 -13.96
CA GLN A 24 -15.40 -31.70 -14.11
C GLN A 24 -13.98 -32.18 -13.83
N GLY A 25 -13.03 -31.77 -14.67
CA GLY A 25 -11.62 -32.13 -14.53
C GLY A 25 -10.97 -31.44 -13.32
N SER A 26 -10.07 -32.15 -12.63
CA SER A 26 -9.35 -31.56 -11.46
C SER A 26 -8.52 -30.34 -11.82
N THR A 27 -7.90 -30.31 -13.01
CA THR A 27 -7.16 -29.14 -13.51
C THR A 27 -8.07 -27.95 -13.74
N ALA A 28 -9.24 -28.16 -14.37
CA ALA A 28 -10.22 -27.11 -14.60
C ALA A 28 -10.77 -26.54 -13.28
N LEU A 29 -11.11 -27.40 -12.31
CA LEU A 29 -11.50 -26.98 -10.96
C LEU A 29 -10.42 -26.14 -10.28
N GLY A 30 -9.15 -26.52 -10.42
CA GLY A 30 -8.04 -25.75 -9.85
C GLY A 30 -7.90 -24.35 -10.47
N ILE A 31 -8.14 -24.22 -11.78
CA ILE A 31 -8.12 -22.93 -12.48
C ILE A 31 -9.30 -22.07 -12.02
N LEU A 32 -10.52 -22.62 -12.04
CA LEU A 32 -11.73 -21.93 -11.58
C LEU A 32 -11.60 -21.49 -10.11
N TYR A 33 -11.12 -22.36 -9.24
CA TYR A 33 -10.91 -22.02 -7.83
C TYR A 33 -9.92 -20.86 -7.67
N LYS A 34 -8.81 -20.87 -8.42
CA LYS A 34 -7.82 -19.79 -8.38
C LYS A 34 -8.41 -18.45 -8.82
N PHE A 35 -9.23 -18.43 -9.87
CA PHE A 35 -9.91 -17.22 -10.30
C PHE A 35 -10.92 -16.74 -9.26
N LEU A 36 -11.73 -17.65 -8.72
CA LEU A 36 -12.73 -17.33 -7.71
C LEU A 36 -12.10 -16.72 -6.44
N ILE A 37 -11.09 -17.35 -5.85
CA ILE A 37 -10.44 -16.80 -4.66
C ILE A 37 -9.72 -15.48 -4.94
N GLY A 38 -9.22 -15.27 -6.16
CA GLY A 38 -8.62 -14.00 -6.56
C GLY A 38 -9.65 -12.87 -6.57
N TRP A 39 -10.82 -13.09 -7.17
CA TRP A 39 -11.91 -12.13 -7.20
C TRP A 39 -12.54 -11.90 -5.82
N ILE A 40 -12.75 -12.96 -5.04
CA ILE A 40 -13.25 -12.87 -3.66
C ILE A 40 -12.30 -12.04 -2.81
N TYR A 41 -10.99 -12.33 -2.87
CA TYR A 41 -9.98 -11.59 -2.11
C TYR A 41 -10.02 -10.10 -2.46
N PHE A 42 -10.03 -9.77 -3.76
CA PHE A 42 -10.07 -8.39 -4.24
C PHE A 42 -11.33 -7.65 -3.77
N GLN A 43 -12.52 -8.24 -4.00
CA GLN A 43 -13.78 -7.60 -3.59
C GLN A 43 -13.91 -7.47 -2.08
N HIS A 44 -13.45 -8.47 -1.31
CA HIS A 44 -13.44 -8.39 0.14
C HIS A 44 -12.50 -7.29 0.64
N GLU A 45 -11.31 -7.15 0.05
CA GLU A 45 -10.38 -6.06 0.38
C GLU A 45 -11.00 -4.68 0.10
N GLU A 46 -11.67 -4.51 -1.03
CA GLU A 46 -12.40 -3.28 -1.36
C GLU A 46 -13.54 -2.98 -0.36
N LEU A 47 -14.26 -4.02 0.10
CA LEU A 47 -15.27 -3.87 1.15
C LEU A 47 -14.64 -3.43 2.48
N LEU A 48 -13.55 -4.07 2.89
CA LEU A 48 -12.83 -3.74 4.14
C LEU A 48 -12.19 -2.34 4.08
N ASN A 49 -11.84 -1.86 2.90
CA ASN A 49 -11.26 -0.53 2.67
C ASN A 49 -12.29 0.62 2.64
N ARG A 50 -13.60 0.33 2.79
CA ARG A 50 -14.60 1.39 2.84
C ARG A 50 -14.43 2.26 4.09
N SER A 51 -14.60 3.58 3.89
CA SER A 51 -14.27 4.60 4.89
C SER A 51 -15.14 4.58 6.14
N ASP A 52 -16.28 3.89 6.10
CA ASP A 52 -17.23 3.74 7.21
C ASP A 52 -16.86 2.65 8.23
N LEU A 53 -15.92 1.75 7.90
CA LEU A 53 -15.61 0.57 8.73
C LEU A 53 -14.41 0.74 9.67
N ASP A 54 -13.62 1.81 9.54
CA ASP A 54 -12.35 2.10 10.27
C ASP A 54 -11.57 0.88 10.76
N ILE A 55 -11.27 -0.05 9.85
CA ILE A 55 -10.68 -1.34 10.20
C ILE A 55 -9.17 -1.17 10.49
N PRO A 56 -8.65 -1.70 11.62
CA PRO A 56 -7.21 -1.75 11.87
C PRO A 56 -6.47 -2.58 10.82
N VAL A 57 -5.28 -2.14 10.40
CA VAL A 57 -4.54 -2.75 9.28
C VAL A 57 -4.26 -4.25 9.49
N PHE A 58 -3.89 -4.67 10.69
CA PHE A 58 -3.63 -6.09 11.02
C PHE A 58 -4.87 -6.98 10.90
N ALA A 59 -6.07 -6.41 11.01
CA ALA A 59 -7.31 -7.18 10.97
C ALA A 59 -7.66 -7.64 9.55
N TYR A 60 -7.13 -6.98 8.50
CA TYR A 60 -7.42 -7.34 7.11
C TYR A 60 -7.03 -8.78 6.80
N ARG A 61 -5.80 -9.19 7.17
CA ARG A 61 -5.34 -10.57 6.98
C ARG A 61 -6.22 -11.57 7.73
N LEU A 62 -6.62 -11.25 8.97
CA LEU A 62 -7.48 -12.11 9.78
C LEU A 62 -8.86 -12.29 9.12
N GLN A 63 -9.45 -11.22 8.61
CA GLN A 63 -10.74 -11.29 7.90
C GLN A 63 -10.62 -12.09 6.60
N GLN A 64 -9.57 -11.85 5.81
CA GLN A 64 -9.32 -12.62 4.58
C GLN A 64 -9.13 -14.12 4.88
N GLN A 65 -8.39 -14.45 5.93
CA GLN A 65 -8.20 -15.84 6.36
C GLN A 65 -9.51 -16.48 6.81
N ASN A 66 -10.32 -15.77 7.61
CA ASN A 66 -11.63 -16.27 8.06
C ASN A 66 -12.55 -16.60 6.89
N LEU A 67 -12.66 -15.69 5.92
CA LEU A 67 -13.46 -15.90 4.71
C LEU A 67 -12.98 -17.10 3.89
N LEU A 68 -11.68 -17.20 3.63
CA LEU A 68 -11.13 -18.30 2.82
C LEU A 68 -11.23 -19.65 3.53
N SER A 69 -11.04 -19.69 4.85
CA SER A 69 -11.24 -20.91 5.64
C SER A 69 -12.70 -21.34 5.68
N TRP A 70 -13.64 -20.40 5.79
CA TRP A 70 -15.07 -20.69 5.67
C TRP A 70 -15.41 -21.23 4.27
N LEU A 71 -14.90 -20.59 3.20
CA LEU A 71 -15.16 -21.04 1.84
C LEU A 71 -14.60 -22.45 1.58
N GLU A 72 -13.40 -22.74 2.08
CA GLU A 72 -12.81 -24.08 2.00
C GLU A 72 -13.69 -25.12 2.70
N LYS A 73 -14.19 -24.80 3.89
CA LYS A 73 -15.14 -25.63 4.62
C LYS A 73 -16.42 -25.88 3.80
N GLU A 74 -17.02 -24.84 3.23
CA GLU A 74 -18.24 -24.95 2.42
C GLU A 74 -18.05 -25.82 1.16
N ILE A 75 -16.84 -25.85 0.60
CA ILE A 75 -16.49 -26.66 -0.59
C ILE A 75 -16.31 -28.13 -0.22
N PHE A 76 -15.59 -28.44 0.85
CA PHE A 76 -15.11 -29.80 1.14
C PHE A 76 -15.88 -30.51 2.26
N GLU A 77 -16.26 -29.79 3.31
CA GLU A 77 -16.82 -30.33 4.55
C GLU A 77 -17.86 -29.36 5.18
N PRO A 78 -18.94 -28.98 4.47
CA PRO A 78 -19.95 -28.09 5.03
C PRO A 78 -20.71 -28.74 6.19
N ASP A 79 -21.10 -27.94 7.19
CA ASP A 79 -21.78 -28.45 8.39
C ASP A 79 -23.22 -28.91 8.13
N ASN A 80 -23.92 -28.21 7.24
CA ASN A 80 -25.38 -28.30 7.10
C ASN A 80 -25.84 -28.65 5.67
N SER A 81 -24.93 -29.07 4.81
CA SER A 81 -25.22 -29.39 3.40
C SER A 81 -24.27 -30.46 2.86
N LEU A 82 -24.45 -30.82 1.60
CA LEU A 82 -23.51 -31.67 0.87
C LEU A 82 -22.26 -30.91 0.40
N PRO A 83 -21.08 -31.53 0.38
CA PRO A 83 -19.88 -30.93 -0.19
C PRO A 83 -19.97 -30.77 -1.71
N ILE A 84 -19.21 -29.82 -2.25
CA ILE A 84 -19.06 -29.60 -3.69
C ILE A 84 -18.17 -30.67 -4.31
N VAL A 85 -17.06 -30.96 -3.63
CA VAL A 85 -16.14 -32.05 -3.98
C VAL A 85 -15.71 -32.70 -2.68
N GLY A 86 -16.05 -33.97 -2.47
CA GLY A 86 -15.73 -34.60 -1.20
C GLY A 86 -16.29 -36.00 -1.03
N LEU A 87 -15.97 -36.60 0.12
CA LEU A 87 -16.54 -37.86 0.56
C LEU A 87 -17.68 -37.58 1.53
N VAL A 88 -18.81 -38.25 1.33
CA VAL A 88 -19.92 -38.23 2.27
C VAL A 88 -20.05 -39.61 2.90
N ASN A 89 -19.88 -39.63 4.22
CA ASN A 89 -19.82 -40.85 5.03
C ASN A 89 -21.21 -41.27 5.56
N SER A 90 -22.30 -40.59 5.17
CA SER A 90 -23.66 -40.96 5.57
C SER A 90 -24.14 -42.18 4.77
N TYR A 91 -24.44 -43.26 5.49
CA TYR A 91 -25.06 -44.45 4.91
C TYR A 91 -26.31 -44.83 5.73
N PRO A 92 -27.48 -45.05 5.10
CA PRO A 92 -27.76 -44.93 3.67
C PRO A 92 -28.01 -43.47 3.23
N LEU A 93 -27.24 -42.99 2.26
CA LEU A 93 -27.44 -41.69 1.62
C LEU A 93 -28.74 -41.71 0.80
N ARG A 94 -29.79 -41.06 1.32
CA ARG A 94 -31.07 -40.85 0.64
C ARG A 94 -31.08 -39.43 0.09
N TRP A 95 -30.96 -39.29 -1.23
CA TRP A 95 -30.93 -37.99 -1.92
C TRP A 95 -32.09 -37.04 -1.55
N GLN A 96 -33.23 -37.58 -1.11
CA GLN A 96 -34.41 -36.82 -0.71
C GLN A 96 -34.24 -36.12 0.65
N ASP A 97 -33.33 -36.60 1.50
CA ASP A 97 -33.10 -36.08 2.85
C ASP A 97 -31.89 -35.13 2.91
N GLU A 98 -31.08 -35.10 1.85
CA GLU A 98 -29.87 -34.30 1.75
C GLU A 98 -30.18 -32.87 1.28
N LYS A 99 -29.54 -31.88 1.92
CA LYS A 99 -29.74 -30.46 1.59
C LYS A 99 -28.57 -29.93 0.77
N ILE A 100 -28.88 -29.25 -0.31
CA ILE A 100 -27.94 -28.37 -1.02
C ILE A 100 -28.22 -26.96 -0.52
N GLY A 101 -27.23 -26.35 0.16
CA GLY A 101 -27.36 -25.00 0.68
C GLY A 101 -27.28 -23.93 -0.41
N PRO A 102 -27.62 -22.67 -0.08
CA PRO A 102 -27.47 -21.54 -0.99
C PRO A 102 -26.04 -21.38 -1.51
N THR A 103 -25.04 -21.44 -0.61
CA THR A 103 -23.62 -21.38 -0.95
C THR A 103 -23.22 -22.51 -1.89
N GLN A 104 -23.66 -23.75 -1.61
CA GLN A 104 -23.37 -24.89 -2.48
C GLN A 104 -23.98 -24.71 -3.86
N THR A 105 -25.19 -24.15 -3.96
CA THR A 105 -25.86 -23.90 -5.24
C THR A 105 -25.06 -22.92 -6.10
N ILE A 106 -24.56 -21.84 -5.50
CA ILE A 106 -23.70 -20.85 -6.17
C ILE A 106 -22.41 -21.51 -6.65
N LEU A 107 -21.74 -22.27 -5.78
CA LEU A 107 -20.47 -22.92 -6.10
C LEU A 107 -20.61 -24.02 -7.17
N ILE A 108 -21.67 -24.85 -7.11
CA ILE A 108 -21.94 -25.87 -8.13
C ILE A 108 -22.12 -25.18 -9.48
N ARG A 109 -22.94 -24.12 -9.54
CA ARG A 109 -23.18 -23.38 -10.78
C ARG A 109 -21.87 -22.83 -11.36
N TYR A 110 -21.02 -22.26 -10.53
CA TYR A 110 -19.72 -21.72 -10.96
C TYR A 110 -18.76 -22.83 -11.42
N PHE A 111 -18.54 -23.87 -10.60
CA PHE A 111 -17.61 -24.95 -10.93
C PHE A 111 -18.08 -25.85 -12.08
N SER A 112 -19.34 -25.74 -12.49
CA SER A 112 -19.88 -26.42 -13.67
C SER A 112 -19.50 -25.74 -14.99
N GLN A 113 -18.93 -24.53 -14.96
CA GLN A 113 -18.56 -23.75 -16.14
C GLN A 113 -17.30 -24.31 -16.83
N ASP A 114 -17.04 -23.82 -18.04
CA ASP A 114 -15.75 -24.00 -18.70
C ASP A 114 -14.70 -23.07 -18.05
N GLU A 115 -13.47 -23.56 -17.85
CA GLU A 115 -12.39 -22.75 -17.30
C GLU A 115 -12.03 -21.50 -18.12
N ARG A 116 -12.51 -21.42 -19.37
CA ARG A 116 -12.33 -20.27 -20.27
C ARG A 116 -13.42 -19.20 -20.12
N GLU A 117 -14.50 -19.47 -19.38
CA GLU A 117 -15.62 -18.54 -19.17
C GLU A 117 -15.40 -17.68 -17.92
N GLU A 118 -14.44 -16.74 -17.96
CA GLU A 118 -14.09 -15.89 -16.81
C GLU A 118 -15.21 -14.90 -16.41
N ILE A 119 -16.14 -14.61 -17.33
CA ILE A 119 -17.13 -13.50 -17.24
C ILE A 119 -17.98 -13.55 -15.97
N SER A 120 -18.34 -14.73 -15.47
CA SER A 120 -19.19 -14.87 -14.28
C SER A 120 -18.46 -14.80 -12.95
N THR A 121 -17.13 -14.93 -12.94
CA THR A 121 -16.34 -15.01 -11.69
C THR A 121 -16.55 -13.80 -10.76
N PRO A 122 -16.56 -12.55 -11.25
CA PRO A 122 -16.81 -11.38 -10.39
C PRO A 122 -18.19 -11.41 -9.74
N THR A 123 -19.22 -11.84 -10.47
CA THR A 123 -20.59 -11.93 -9.93
C THR A 123 -20.70 -13.03 -8.89
N THR A 124 -20.13 -14.21 -9.16
CA THR A 124 -20.08 -15.32 -8.19
C THR A 124 -19.34 -14.91 -6.92
N ALA A 125 -18.22 -14.20 -7.04
CA ALA A 125 -17.49 -13.70 -5.87
C ALA A 125 -18.37 -12.80 -4.98
N THR A 126 -19.15 -11.89 -5.57
CA THR A 126 -20.10 -11.04 -4.84
C THR A 126 -21.17 -11.86 -4.13
N GLU A 127 -21.74 -12.87 -4.80
CA GLU A 127 -22.75 -13.77 -4.20
C GLU A 127 -22.18 -14.54 -3.00
N ILE A 128 -20.96 -15.08 -3.13
CA ILE A 128 -20.28 -15.79 -2.04
C ILE A 128 -20.01 -14.86 -0.84
N LEU A 129 -19.58 -13.62 -1.10
CA LEU A 129 -19.40 -12.62 -0.04
C LEU A 129 -20.71 -12.28 0.68
N ASN A 130 -21.81 -12.17 -0.07
CA ASN A 130 -23.12 -11.94 0.53
C ASN A 130 -23.55 -13.10 1.44
N GLU A 131 -23.35 -14.34 1.02
CA GLU A 131 -23.64 -15.52 1.84
C GLU A 131 -22.78 -15.56 3.11
N PHE A 132 -21.47 -15.27 2.99
CA PHE A 132 -20.56 -15.19 4.13
C PHE A 132 -21.07 -14.20 5.19
N TYR A 133 -21.45 -12.99 4.79
CA TYR A 133 -21.96 -12.00 5.74
C TYR A 133 -23.39 -12.28 6.22
N ALA A 134 -24.23 -12.93 5.41
CA ALA A 134 -25.57 -13.33 5.82
C ALA A 134 -25.54 -14.38 6.94
N GLN A 135 -24.51 -15.23 6.98
CA GLN A 135 -24.29 -16.22 8.03
C GLN A 135 -23.67 -15.64 9.32
N GLY A 136 -23.58 -14.30 9.43
CA GLY A 136 -23.15 -13.64 10.65
C GLY A 136 -21.64 -13.51 10.82
N HIS A 137 -20.84 -13.76 9.77
CA HIS A 137 -19.38 -13.57 9.81
C HIS A 137 -18.93 -12.10 9.79
N ARG A 138 -19.75 -11.16 10.29
CA ARG A 138 -19.37 -9.76 10.52
C ARG A 138 -18.48 -9.67 11.78
N SER A 139 -17.24 -10.13 11.67
CA SER A 139 -16.26 -10.06 12.75
C SER A 139 -15.67 -8.65 12.94
N VAL A 140 -15.96 -7.72 12.03
CA VAL A 140 -15.36 -6.37 12.00
C VAL A 140 -15.75 -5.54 13.22
N ASP A 141 -17.02 -5.61 13.65
CA ASP A 141 -17.57 -4.75 14.71
C ASP A 141 -16.90 -4.99 16.08
N HIS A 142 -16.53 -6.25 16.38
CA HIS A 142 -15.88 -6.58 17.64
C HIS A 142 -14.39 -6.20 17.69
N LEU A 143 -13.69 -6.21 16.55
CA LEU A 143 -12.27 -5.86 16.50
C LEU A 143 -12.07 -4.33 16.51
N ALA A 144 -12.92 -3.57 15.80
CA ALA A 144 -12.86 -2.11 15.83
C ALA A 144 -13.16 -1.55 17.25
N ALA A 145 -14.12 -2.13 17.96
CA ALA A 145 -14.45 -1.73 19.34
C ALA A 145 -13.34 -2.08 20.35
N THR A 146 -12.58 -3.16 20.10
CA THR A 146 -11.52 -3.63 21.02
C THR A 146 -10.19 -2.92 20.78
N TYR A 147 -9.94 -2.48 19.54
CA TYR A 147 -8.69 -1.87 19.12
C TYR A 147 -8.96 -0.52 18.47
N SER A 148 -9.30 0.49 19.30
CA SER A 148 -9.29 1.92 18.92
C SER A 148 -7.83 2.38 18.72
N LEU A 149 -7.16 1.78 17.76
CA LEU A 149 -5.78 2.01 17.35
C LEU A 149 -5.79 2.07 15.82
N GLY A 150 -6.57 3.01 15.31
CA GLY A 150 -6.42 3.45 13.93
C GLY A 150 -5.01 4.02 13.78
N VAL A 151 -4.08 3.21 13.25
CA VAL A 151 -2.83 3.73 12.72
C VAL A 151 -3.22 4.66 11.59
N SER A 152 -3.22 5.96 11.87
CA SER A 152 -3.58 6.97 10.88
C SER A 152 -2.58 6.90 9.74
N THR A 153 -3.06 6.48 8.57
CA THR A 153 -2.33 6.63 7.30
C THR A 153 -2.48 8.04 6.75
N LYS A 154 -3.18 8.93 7.47
CA LYS A 154 -3.38 10.32 7.05
C LYS A 154 -2.27 11.19 7.59
N VAL A 155 -1.87 12.11 6.73
CA VAL A 155 -0.94 13.16 7.10
C VAL A 155 -1.69 14.19 7.98
N THR A 156 -1.14 14.57 9.13
CA THR A 156 -1.73 15.57 10.04
C THR A 156 -0.73 16.69 10.26
N THR A 157 -1.15 17.91 10.00
CA THR A 157 -0.29 19.11 10.01
C THR A 157 -0.94 20.22 10.82
N SER A 158 -0.13 21.09 11.43
CA SER A 158 -0.62 22.33 12.05
C SER A 158 -0.98 23.37 10.99
N LEU A 159 -1.67 24.44 11.40
CA LEU A 159 -1.98 25.56 10.52
C LEU A 159 -0.69 26.24 10.01
N ASP A 160 0.26 26.52 10.91
CA ASP A 160 1.58 27.09 10.54
C ASP A 160 2.28 26.24 9.46
N PHE A 161 2.17 24.92 9.56
CA PHE A 161 2.75 24.01 8.58
C PHE A 161 2.08 24.17 7.21
N GLN A 162 0.75 24.24 7.18
CA GLN A 162 -0.03 24.43 5.95
C GLN A 162 0.25 25.79 5.30
N ASP A 163 0.42 26.84 6.12
CA ASP A 163 0.78 28.17 5.65
C ASP A 163 2.17 28.18 5.02
N ILE A 164 3.16 27.51 5.64
CA ILE A 164 4.49 27.40 5.05
C ILE A 164 4.44 26.60 3.74
N VAL A 165 3.76 25.45 3.71
CA VAL A 165 3.64 24.65 2.47
C VAL A 165 3.02 25.47 1.34
N SER A 166 1.93 26.18 1.63
CA SER A 166 1.24 27.04 0.65
C SER A 166 2.15 28.17 0.17
N PHE A 167 2.94 28.75 1.07
CA PHE A 167 3.92 29.78 0.72
C PHE A 167 5.01 29.23 -0.21
N LEU A 168 5.57 28.05 0.10
CA LEU A 168 6.57 27.42 -0.77
C LEU A 168 5.99 27.09 -2.15
N LEU A 169 4.73 26.65 -2.24
CA LEU A 169 4.06 26.46 -3.52
C LEU A 169 3.94 27.76 -4.31
N CYS A 170 3.61 28.88 -3.66
CA CYS A 170 3.57 30.19 -4.31
C CYS A 170 4.94 30.59 -4.87
N LEU A 171 6.02 30.39 -4.10
CA LEU A 171 7.39 30.68 -4.57
C LEU A 171 7.74 29.96 -5.87
N ILE A 172 7.29 28.71 -6.02
CA ILE A 172 7.53 27.93 -7.23
C ILE A 172 6.74 28.47 -8.42
N GLU A 173 5.53 28.99 -8.20
CA GLU A 173 4.70 29.54 -9.29
C GLU A 173 5.16 30.93 -9.74
N GLU A 174 5.71 31.74 -8.83
CA GLU A 174 6.23 33.07 -9.16
C GLU A 174 7.55 33.01 -9.94
N ASP A 175 8.41 32.03 -9.64
CA ASP A 175 9.65 31.80 -10.37
C ASP A 175 9.47 30.78 -11.50
N GLY A 176 9.02 31.28 -12.66
CA GLY A 176 8.81 30.47 -13.87
C GLY A 176 10.08 29.75 -14.36
N ASP A 177 11.26 30.33 -14.15
CA ASP A 177 12.53 29.72 -14.57
C ASP A 177 12.92 28.57 -13.63
N ALA A 178 12.75 28.75 -12.33
CA ALA A 178 12.93 27.68 -11.35
C ALA A 178 11.91 26.56 -11.54
N ARG A 179 10.63 26.90 -11.79
CA ARG A 179 9.58 25.93 -12.12
C ARG A 179 10.00 25.02 -13.27
N ASN A 180 10.48 25.62 -14.36
CA ASN A 180 10.94 24.90 -15.55
C ASN A 180 12.21 24.08 -15.29
N SER A 181 13.10 24.57 -14.42
CA SER A 181 14.41 23.94 -14.16
C SER A 181 14.35 22.79 -13.16
N TYR A 182 13.51 22.89 -12.13
CA TYR A 182 13.50 21.97 -10.98
C TYR A 182 12.23 21.11 -10.87
N PHE A 183 11.10 21.52 -11.43
CA PHE A 183 9.79 20.91 -11.14
C PHE A 183 9.09 20.25 -12.35
N MET A 184 9.70 20.27 -13.55
CA MET A 184 9.11 19.69 -14.74
C MET A 184 9.09 18.14 -14.75
N PRO A 185 8.05 17.50 -15.31
CA PRO A 185 7.97 16.04 -15.47
C PRO A 185 8.97 15.50 -16.51
N GLY A 186 9.41 14.25 -16.34
CA GLY A 186 10.11 13.46 -17.36
C GLY A 186 11.60 13.77 -17.67
N ARG A 187 12.09 15.01 -17.55
CA ARG A 187 13.53 15.32 -17.74
C ARG A 187 14.16 15.92 -16.49
N ILE A 188 15.33 15.38 -16.12
CA ILE A 188 16.23 16.03 -15.17
C ILE A 188 17.02 17.07 -15.98
N ASN A 189 16.65 18.33 -15.88
CA ASN A 189 17.39 19.39 -16.56
C ASN A 189 18.80 19.53 -15.95
N PRO A 190 19.83 19.78 -16.77
CA PRO A 190 21.15 20.15 -16.28
C PRO A 190 21.03 21.54 -15.64
N VAL A 191 21.02 21.57 -14.31
CA VAL A 191 21.05 22.80 -13.53
C VAL A 191 22.52 23.16 -13.28
N SER A 192 22.84 24.45 -13.31
CA SER A 192 24.12 24.97 -12.84
C SER A 192 24.24 24.80 -11.33
N LEU A 193 24.65 23.61 -10.91
CA LEU A 193 24.97 23.32 -9.51
C LEU A 193 26.37 23.85 -9.19
N SER A 194 26.54 24.43 -8.02
CA SER A 194 27.87 24.76 -7.50
C SER A 194 28.69 23.49 -7.24
N GLY A 195 30.03 23.61 -7.18
CA GLY A 195 30.92 22.45 -7.04
C GLY A 195 30.74 21.65 -5.73
N SER A 196 30.17 22.26 -4.68
CA SER A 196 29.79 21.58 -3.43
C SER A 196 28.48 20.81 -3.58
N GLU A 197 27.47 21.41 -4.21
CA GLU A 197 26.18 20.78 -4.48
C GLU A 197 26.33 19.55 -5.38
N VAL A 198 27.12 19.64 -6.45
CA VAL A 198 27.38 18.50 -7.36
C VAL A 198 27.87 17.27 -6.59
N ARG A 199 28.77 17.46 -5.62
CA ARG A 199 29.30 16.35 -4.81
C ARG A 199 28.25 15.76 -3.88
N ILE A 200 27.44 16.60 -3.24
CA ILE A 200 26.36 16.17 -2.35
C ILE A 200 25.33 15.35 -3.13
N PHE A 201 24.86 15.86 -4.26
CA PHE A 201 23.90 15.16 -5.11
C PHE A 201 24.45 13.85 -5.63
N SER A 202 25.70 13.83 -6.13
CA SER A 202 26.33 12.61 -6.63
C SER A 202 26.47 11.54 -5.54
N TRP A 203 26.75 11.95 -4.28
CA TRP A 203 26.87 11.01 -3.17
C TRP A 203 25.52 10.39 -2.80
N TYR A 204 24.49 11.21 -2.55
CA TYR A 204 23.17 10.68 -2.16
C TYR A 204 22.50 9.90 -3.28
N ASP A 205 22.76 10.26 -4.54
CA ASP A 205 22.36 9.48 -5.68
C ASP A 205 22.94 8.06 -5.62
N SER A 206 24.27 7.95 -5.54
CA SER A 206 24.95 6.64 -5.48
C SER A 206 24.55 5.82 -4.25
N VAL A 207 24.39 6.47 -3.10
CA VAL A 207 23.96 5.81 -1.86
C VAL A 207 22.53 5.28 -1.97
N PHE A 208 21.62 6.06 -2.58
CA PHE A 208 20.24 5.64 -2.79
C PHE A 208 20.12 4.52 -3.82
N GLU A 209 20.83 4.63 -4.95
CA GLU A 209 20.89 3.59 -5.98
C GLU A 209 21.40 2.26 -5.40
N GLY A 210 22.53 2.29 -4.69
CA GLY A 210 23.07 1.10 -4.01
C GLY A 210 22.15 0.54 -2.92
N HIS A 211 21.26 1.35 -2.34
CA HIS A 211 20.22 0.87 -1.43
C HIS A 211 19.06 0.20 -2.20
N CYS A 212 18.62 0.79 -3.30
CA CYS A 212 17.58 0.22 -4.16
C CYS A 212 17.99 -1.12 -4.80
N ASP A 213 19.27 -1.25 -5.19
CA ASP A 213 19.83 -2.48 -5.75
C ASP A 213 19.88 -3.61 -4.73
N ARG A 214 20.33 -3.31 -3.50
CA ARG A 214 20.29 -4.28 -2.38
C ARG A 214 18.86 -4.69 -2.03
N ALA A 215 17.90 -3.78 -2.20
CA ALA A 215 16.48 -4.04 -2.04
C ALA A 215 15.81 -4.61 -3.31
N GLY A 216 16.55 -5.22 -4.24
CA GLY A 216 16.02 -5.80 -5.48
C GLY A 216 15.05 -6.97 -5.24
N ILE A 217 13.99 -7.06 -6.05
CA ILE A 217 12.85 -7.98 -5.85
C ILE A 217 12.92 -9.24 -6.73
N GLY A 218 14.10 -9.63 -7.24
CA GLY A 218 14.34 -10.80 -8.14
C GLY A 218 13.27 -11.91 -8.25
N ASP A 219 13.56 -13.13 -7.79
CA ASP A 219 12.64 -14.30 -7.87
C ASP A 219 11.60 -14.36 -6.73
N TYR A 220 11.19 -13.21 -6.18
CA TYR A 220 10.32 -13.16 -5.02
C TYR A 220 8.87 -13.47 -5.42
N ARG A 221 8.45 -14.73 -5.21
CA ARG A 221 7.09 -15.20 -5.58
C ARG A 221 6.04 -14.91 -4.52
N LEU A 222 6.45 -14.78 -3.27
CA LEU A 222 5.55 -14.56 -2.14
C LEU A 222 5.59 -13.09 -1.73
N LYS A 223 4.43 -12.47 -1.58
CA LYS A 223 4.31 -11.10 -1.12
C LYS A 223 3.12 -10.92 -0.17
N SER A 224 3.26 -10.00 0.77
CA SER A 224 2.16 -9.42 1.54
C SER A 224 1.97 -7.97 1.09
N MET A 225 0.73 -7.59 0.80
CA MET A 225 0.38 -6.25 0.35
C MET A 225 -0.05 -5.44 1.57
N HIS A 226 0.35 -4.17 1.66
CA HIS A 226 -0.18 -3.29 2.70
C HIS A 226 -1.65 -2.96 2.37
N PRO A 227 -2.62 -3.18 3.28
CA PRO A 227 -4.04 -3.00 3.00
C PRO A 227 -4.47 -1.59 2.55
N LYS A 228 -3.86 -0.55 3.14
CA LYS A 228 -4.24 0.87 2.93
C LYS A 228 -3.21 1.71 2.18
N LEU A 229 -2.02 1.17 1.89
CA LEU A 229 -0.90 1.93 1.31
C LEU A 229 -0.40 1.18 0.08
N PRO A 230 0.10 1.88 -0.94
CA PRO A 230 0.64 1.26 -2.15
C PRO A 230 2.03 0.68 -1.85
N MET A 231 2.07 -0.38 -1.06
CA MET A 231 3.28 -1.02 -0.58
C MET A 231 3.13 -2.54 -0.55
N ALA A 232 4.25 -3.22 -0.69
CA ALA A 232 4.32 -4.65 -0.45
C ALA A 232 5.63 -5.05 0.22
N MET A 233 5.54 -6.17 0.91
CA MET A 233 6.65 -6.92 1.44
C MET A 233 6.84 -8.18 0.62
N TYR A 234 8.05 -8.41 0.14
CA TYR A 234 8.43 -9.53 -0.70
C TYR A 234 9.28 -10.51 0.11
N PHE A 235 8.90 -11.78 0.05
CA PHE A 235 9.57 -12.87 0.73
C PHE A 235 10.28 -13.76 -0.29
N PHE A 236 11.57 -14.01 -0.07
CA PHE A 236 12.34 -14.93 -0.91
C PHE A 236 11.80 -16.36 -0.78
N ASN A 237 11.44 -16.76 0.45
CA ASN A 237 10.70 -17.98 0.76
C ASN A 237 9.98 -17.82 2.11
N THR A 238 9.21 -18.83 2.51
CA THR A 238 8.42 -18.84 3.77
C THR A 238 9.26 -18.83 5.06
N LYS A 239 10.58 -18.89 4.97
CA LYS A 239 11.52 -18.88 6.10
C LYS A 239 12.46 -17.67 6.09
N SER A 240 12.26 -16.71 5.18
CA SER A 240 13.15 -15.55 5.09
C SER A 240 12.93 -14.61 6.29
N ALA A 241 13.94 -14.50 7.14
CA ALA A 241 13.96 -13.52 8.23
C ALA A 241 14.17 -12.08 7.74
N PHE A 242 14.53 -11.90 6.46
CA PHE A 242 14.91 -10.62 5.87
C PHE A 242 14.14 -10.34 4.57
N PRO A 243 12.82 -10.10 4.65
CA PRO A 243 12.03 -9.69 3.49
C PRO A 243 12.37 -8.26 3.05
N VAL A 244 11.97 -7.95 1.81
CA VAL A 244 12.17 -6.64 1.18
C VAL A 244 10.85 -5.88 1.16
N VAL A 245 10.86 -4.65 1.66
CA VAL A 245 9.73 -3.70 1.57
C VAL A 245 9.92 -2.78 0.37
N ARG A 246 8.87 -2.58 -0.42
CA ARG A 246 8.86 -1.71 -1.60
C ARG A 246 7.56 -0.94 -1.73
N VAL A 247 7.67 0.29 -2.20
CA VAL A 247 6.55 1.06 -2.73
C VAL A 247 6.11 0.50 -4.08
N LEU A 248 4.82 0.54 -4.32
CA LEU A 248 4.15 0.11 -5.55
C LEU A 248 3.58 1.30 -6.28
N ARG A 249 3.48 1.21 -7.60
CA ARG A 249 2.69 2.14 -8.40
C ARG A 249 1.21 1.93 -8.07
N LYS A 250 0.49 3.01 -7.79
CA LYS A 250 -0.92 2.97 -7.37
C LYS A 250 -1.83 2.40 -8.46
N SER A 251 -1.58 2.72 -9.74
CA SER A 251 -2.39 2.28 -10.87
C SER A 251 -2.30 0.78 -11.16
N GLU A 252 -1.13 0.17 -10.98
CA GLU A 252 -0.85 -1.21 -11.39
C GLU A 252 -0.63 -2.17 -10.22
N ARG A 253 -0.46 -1.64 -8.99
CA ARG A 253 0.01 -2.39 -7.82
C ARG A 253 1.28 -3.21 -8.09
N SER A 254 2.13 -2.69 -8.98
CA SER A 254 3.42 -3.25 -9.40
C SER A 254 4.56 -2.47 -8.73
N PRO A 255 5.69 -3.12 -8.38
CA PRO A 255 6.82 -2.42 -7.80
C PRO A 255 7.51 -1.53 -8.83
N LEU A 256 7.97 -0.35 -8.41
CA LEU A 256 8.80 0.49 -9.27
C LEU A 256 10.17 -0.15 -9.52
N THR A 257 10.66 -0.01 -10.76
CA THR A 257 12.03 -0.39 -11.13
C THR A 257 13.04 0.46 -10.36
N THR A 258 14.24 -0.07 -10.13
CA THR A 258 15.32 0.73 -9.48
C THR A 258 15.61 2.01 -10.26
N VAL A 259 15.67 1.93 -11.59
CA VAL A 259 15.88 3.09 -12.47
C VAL A 259 14.78 4.15 -12.25
N GLY A 260 13.52 3.72 -12.16
CA GLY A 260 12.39 4.62 -11.89
C GLY A 260 12.48 5.28 -10.51
N LEU A 261 12.79 4.51 -9.47
CA LEU A 261 12.94 5.01 -8.11
C LEU A 261 14.08 6.03 -8.00
N VAL A 262 15.26 5.70 -8.56
CA VAL A 262 16.42 6.60 -8.58
C VAL A 262 16.10 7.88 -9.34
N HIS A 263 15.40 7.78 -10.47
CA HIS A 263 14.96 8.95 -11.23
C HIS A 263 14.05 9.87 -10.41
N MET A 264 13.01 9.32 -9.76
CA MET A 264 12.11 10.10 -8.91
C MET A 264 12.85 10.71 -7.72
N PHE A 265 13.73 9.95 -7.06
CA PHE A 265 14.52 10.46 -5.94
C PHE A 265 15.41 11.63 -6.35
N LYS A 266 16.09 11.54 -7.49
CA LYS A 266 16.90 12.65 -8.06
C LYS A 266 16.10 13.93 -8.24
N LYS A 267 14.89 13.83 -8.78
CA LYS A 267 14.01 14.98 -8.97
C LYS A 267 13.62 15.59 -7.63
N LEU A 268 13.23 14.74 -6.69
CA LEU A 268 12.82 15.16 -5.37
C LEU A 268 13.93 15.90 -4.62
N ILE A 269 15.14 15.36 -4.56
CA ILE A 269 16.25 16.02 -3.84
C ILE A 269 16.66 17.35 -4.50
N LYS A 270 16.55 17.47 -5.83
CA LYS A 270 16.79 18.74 -6.54
C LYS A 270 15.76 19.80 -6.17
N ALA A 271 14.47 19.43 -6.21
CA ALA A 271 13.38 20.32 -5.83
C ALA A 271 13.47 20.76 -4.36
N ILE A 272 13.79 19.83 -3.46
CA ILE A 272 14.01 20.12 -2.04
C ILE A 272 15.20 21.07 -1.84
N ASN A 273 16.32 20.88 -2.55
CA ASN A 273 17.48 21.77 -2.42
C ASN A 273 17.14 23.20 -2.81
N TYR A 274 16.44 23.38 -3.92
CA TYR A 274 15.99 24.69 -4.37
C TYR A 274 15.16 25.37 -3.29
N LEU A 275 14.10 24.70 -2.79
CA LEU A 275 13.25 25.25 -1.74
C LEU A 275 14.02 25.52 -0.43
N HIS A 276 14.96 24.65 -0.08
CA HIS A 276 15.79 24.83 1.09
C HIS A 276 16.62 26.11 1.00
N ILE A 277 17.28 26.36 -0.15
CA ILE A 277 18.06 27.58 -0.38
C ILE A 277 17.16 28.82 -0.33
N GLU A 278 16.03 28.80 -1.05
CA GLU A 278 15.06 29.91 -1.06
C GLU A 278 14.57 30.27 0.35
N VAL A 279 14.38 29.26 1.22
CA VAL A 279 14.01 29.45 2.61
C VAL A 279 15.16 30.06 3.42
N LEU A 280 16.38 29.54 3.28
CA LEU A 280 17.53 30.04 4.04
C LEU A 280 17.84 31.51 3.71
N GLU A 281 17.73 31.91 2.44
CA GLU A 281 17.90 33.30 2.00
C GLU A 281 16.87 34.23 2.65
N ARG A 282 15.59 33.83 2.69
CA ARG A 282 14.51 34.62 3.32
C ARG A 282 14.63 34.69 4.83
N LEU A 283 15.13 33.63 5.45
CA LEU A 283 15.49 33.61 6.87
C LEU A 283 16.77 34.42 7.15
N LYS A 284 17.46 34.91 6.12
CA LYS A 284 18.73 35.65 6.21
C LYS A 284 19.81 34.86 6.95
N ILE A 285 19.83 33.55 6.72
CA ILE A 285 20.90 32.66 7.19
C ILE A 285 22.16 32.97 6.39
N ASP A 286 23.32 32.87 7.04
CA ASP A 286 24.60 33.09 6.38
C ASP A 286 24.87 32.01 5.31
N GLU A 287 25.30 32.43 4.11
CA GLU A 287 25.55 31.51 2.98
C GLU A 287 26.56 30.40 3.32
N SER A 288 27.50 30.66 4.25
CA SER A 288 28.47 29.65 4.68
C SER A 288 27.82 28.44 5.36
N GLU A 289 26.61 28.61 5.91
CA GLU A 289 25.86 27.52 6.56
C GLU A 289 25.08 26.64 5.57
N PHE A 290 24.79 27.14 4.36
CA PHE A 290 23.84 26.50 3.43
C PHE A 290 24.24 25.06 3.11
N SER A 291 25.53 24.84 2.80
CA SER A 291 26.02 23.51 2.45
C SER A 291 25.91 22.53 3.62
N SER A 292 26.23 22.96 4.85
CA SER A 292 26.18 22.10 6.03
C SER A 292 24.73 21.72 6.39
N ARG A 293 23.80 22.67 6.30
CA ARG A 293 22.37 22.44 6.54
C ARG A 293 21.75 21.53 5.47
N GLY A 294 22.13 21.72 4.21
CA GLY A 294 21.72 20.85 3.10
C GLY A 294 22.21 19.40 3.25
N ILE A 295 23.46 19.19 3.69
CA ILE A 295 23.97 17.85 3.99
C ILE A 295 23.12 17.18 5.08
N ASN A 296 22.84 17.88 6.18
CA ASN A 296 22.05 17.35 7.29
C ASN A 296 20.62 16.98 6.84
N LEU A 297 19.99 17.84 6.03
CA LEU A 297 18.68 17.58 5.42
C LEU A 297 18.67 16.28 4.61
N PHE A 298 19.65 16.08 3.72
CA PHE A 298 19.69 14.88 2.89
C PHE A 298 20.08 13.62 3.67
N GLN A 299 20.93 13.73 4.71
CA GLN A 299 21.18 12.61 5.64
C GLN A 299 19.89 12.16 6.31
N TRP A 300 19.12 13.11 6.83
CA TRP A 300 17.84 12.83 7.48
C TRP A 300 16.80 12.25 6.51
N LEU A 301 16.69 12.81 5.30
CA LEU A 301 15.76 12.31 4.29
C LEU A 301 16.09 10.86 3.90
N PHE A 302 17.36 10.57 3.65
CA PHE A 302 17.80 9.21 3.35
C PHE A 302 17.56 8.25 4.52
N LYS A 303 17.85 8.69 5.76
CA LYS A 303 17.57 7.91 6.97
C LYS A 303 16.08 7.59 7.07
N SER A 304 15.21 8.57 6.84
CA SER A 304 13.74 8.40 6.86
C SER A 304 13.23 7.37 5.83
N ILE A 305 13.90 7.26 4.68
CA ILE A 305 13.56 6.27 3.65
C ILE A 305 14.07 4.87 3.99
N ALA A 306 15.36 4.77 4.33
CA ALA A 306 16.10 3.51 4.32
C ALA A 306 16.29 2.89 5.71
N HIS A 307 16.44 3.71 6.75
CA HIS A 307 16.79 3.29 8.11
C HIS A 307 16.07 4.14 9.18
N PRO A 308 14.73 4.19 9.16
CA PRO A 308 14.01 5.06 10.08
C PRO A 308 14.07 4.53 11.52
N ASP A 309 14.05 5.44 12.48
CA ASP A 309 13.97 5.09 13.89
C ASP A 309 12.50 4.79 14.24
N GLY A 310 12.22 3.62 14.81
CA GLY A 310 10.88 3.28 15.31
C GLY A 310 9.82 2.90 14.26
N SER A 311 10.09 3.08 12.95
CA SER A 311 9.19 2.64 11.88
C SER A 311 9.84 1.61 10.95
N ILE A 312 9.13 1.25 9.88
CA ILE A 312 9.67 0.44 8.78
C ILE A 312 10.10 1.36 7.62
N PRO A 313 11.14 0.98 6.85
CA PRO A 313 11.60 1.75 5.70
C PRO A 313 10.55 1.81 4.59
N VAL A 314 10.59 2.90 3.82
CA VAL A 314 9.78 3.06 2.60
C VAL A 314 10.25 2.07 1.53
N ILE A 315 11.58 1.89 1.43
CA ILE A 315 12.24 0.91 0.57
C ILE A 315 13.40 0.31 1.36
N GLY A 316 13.49 -1.01 1.46
CA GLY A 316 14.62 -1.64 2.13
C GLY A 316 14.37 -3.05 2.63
N ILE A 317 15.40 -3.64 3.23
CA ILE A 317 15.32 -4.95 3.88
C ILE A 317 14.96 -4.72 5.34
N ILE A 318 14.02 -5.53 5.87
CA ILE A 318 13.68 -5.48 7.29
C ILE A 318 13.85 -6.83 7.94
N LYS A 319 14.02 -6.86 9.26
CA LYS A 319 14.01 -8.09 10.05
C LYS A 319 12.62 -8.32 10.62
N ILE A 320 12.04 -9.51 10.39
CA ILE A 320 10.74 -9.91 10.94
C ILE A 320 10.88 -11.07 11.92
N LYS A 321 9.96 -11.18 12.88
CA LYS A 321 9.99 -12.22 13.93
C LYS A 321 9.23 -13.50 13.54
N ASN A 322 8.09 -13.37 12.85
CA ASN A 322 7.11 -14.47 12.70
C ASN A 322 6.82 -14.86 11.24
N ASN A 323 7.71 -14.54 10.29
CA ASN A 323 7.43 -14.69 8.84
C ASN A 323 6.17 -13.94 8.35
N LEU A 324 5.67 -13.00 9.16
CA LEU A 324 4.56 -12.12 8.83
C LEU A 324 5.10 -10.73 8.52
N ALA A 325 4.39 -10.02 7.62
CA ALA A 325 4.64 -8.60 7.47
C ALA A 325 4.27 -7.86 8.77
N PRO A 326 4.95 -6.76 9.11
CA PRO A 326 4.64 -5.96 10.30
C PRO A 326 3.17 -5.57 10.35
N TRP A 327 2.58 -5.17 9.22
CA TRP A 327 1.17 -4.81 9.15
C TRP A 327 0.19 -6.00 9.24
N ASP A 328 0.68 -7.24 9.17
CA ASP A 328 -0.11 -8.47 9.37
C ASP A 328 0.03 -9.03 10.79
N ASP A 329 1.01 -8.57 11.56
CA ASP A 329 1.29 -9.02 12.91
C ASP A 329 0.56 -8.13 13.93
N MET A 330 -0.30 -8.72 14.75
CA MET A 330 -1.06 -8.00 15.77
C MET A 330 -0.16 -7.41 16.89
N THR A 331 1.01 -8.00 17.12
CA THR A 331 1.95 -7.60 18.19
C THR A 331 3.00 -6.60 17.70
N ASP A 332 3.45 -6.70 16.44
CA ASP A 332 4.43 -5.79 15.84
C ASP A 332 3.76 -4.65 15.01
N GLY A 333 2.56 -4.88 14.44
CA GLY A 333 1.87 -3.97 13.50
C GLY A 333 1.21 -2.75 14.12
N VAL A 334 1.03 -2.77 15.44
CA VAL A 334 0.60 -1.61 16.22
C VAL A 334 1.78 -0.69 16.56
N LEU A 335 3.02 -1.20 16.55
CA LEU A 335 4.21 -0.51 17.06
C LEU A 335 5.07 0.16 15.98
N ARG A 336 4.88 -0.13 14.69
CA ARG A 336 5.73 0.37 13.59
C ARG A 336 4.93 1.01 12.45
N SER A 337 4.22 2.10 12.75
CA SER A 337 3.57 2.92 11.73
C SER A 337 4.58 3.73 10.92
N PHE A 338 4.22 4.11 9.69
CA PHE A 338 5.00 5.06 8.90
C PHE A 338 4.88 6.47 9.49
N GLY A 339 6.01 7.17 9.59
CA GLY A 339 6.02 8.59 9.95
C GLY A 339 5.41 9.46 8.84
N GLN A 340 5.08 10.71 9.17
CA GLN A 340 4.43 11.67 8.26
C GLN A 340 5.21 11.88 6.95
N VAL A 341 6.53 12.07 7.07
CA VAL A 341 7.44 12.19 5.92
C VAL A 341 7.47 10.91 5.08
N GLN A 342 7.41 9.74 5.72
CA GLN A 342 7.39 8.46 5.01
C GLN A 342 6.07 8.26 4.27
N LEU A 343 4.93 8.62 4.87
CA LEU A 343 3.63 8.60 4.20
C LEU A 343 3.65 9.49 2.96
N LYS A 344 4.25 10.69 3.06
CA LYS A 344 4.39 11.59 1.92
C LYS A 344 5.30 11.03 0.82
N LEU A 345 6.40 10.39 1.21
CA LEU A 345 7.29 9.70 0.28
C LEU A 345 6.62 8.52 -0.41
N ILE A 346 5.83 7.73 0.32
CA ILE A 346 5.04 6.62 -0.24
C ILE A 346 4.03 7.16 -1.25
N GLU A 347 3.30 8.23 -0.92
CA GLU A 347 2.41 8.92 -1.85
C GLU A 347 3.15 9.36 -3.11
N TYR A 348 4.27 10.08 -2.95
CA TYR A 348 5.09 10.57 -4.06
C TYR A 348 5.60 9.46 -4.98
N PHE A 349 6.23 8.42 -4.42
CA PHE A 349 6.78 7.31 -5.23
C PHE A 349 5.70 6.43 -5.85
N SER A 350 4.49 6.41 -5.31
CA SER A 350 3.41 5.56 -5.81
C SER A 350 2.58 6.18 -6.93
N ASN A 351 2.53 7.52 -6.99
CA ASN A 351 1.76 8.26 -7.98
C ASN A 351 2.57 8.47 -9.27
N ASP A 352 1.90 8.92 -10.33
CA ASP A 352 2.57 9.27 -11.57
C ASP A 352 3.48 10.50 -11.40
N ASP A 353 4.53 10.57 -12.22
CA ASP A 353 5.49 11.68 -12.24
C ASP A 353 4.82 12.93 -12.82
N THR A 354 4.15 13.68 -11.95
CA THR A 354 3.52 14.95 -12.29
C THR A 354 4.22 16.10 -11.57
N GLU A 355 4.13 17.27 -12.18
CA GLU A 355 4.63 18.52 -11.57
C GLU A 355 3.99 18.76 -10.19
N PHE A 356 2.67 18.58 -10.08
CA PHE A 356 1.93 18.77 -8.83
C PHE A 356 2.48 17.89 -7.71
N ASN A 357 2.63 16.58 -7.95
CA ASN A 357 3.12 15.64 -6.94
C ASN A 357 4.54 15.98 -6.47
N LEU A 358 5.40 16.46 -7.38
CA LEU A 358 6.76 16.86 -7.05
C LEU A 358 6.80 18.12 -6.19
N LYS A 359 6.02 19.16 -6.56
CA LYS A 359 5.93 20.40 -5.78
C LYS A 359 5.41 20.14 -4.37
N ASP A 360 4.30 19.41 -4.28
CA ASP A 360 3.64 19.07 -3.03
C ASP A 360 4.56 18.23 -2.12
N ALA A 361 5.22 17.19 -2.64
CA ALA A 361 6.17 16.39 -1.86
C ALA A 361 7.40 17.21 -1.42
N ALA A 362 7.99 18.01 -2.31
CA ALA A 362 9.17 18.81 -1.99
C ALA A 362 8.87 19.88 -0.94
N SER A 363 7.76 20.61 -1.09
CA SER A 363 7.31 21.60 -0.10
C SER A 363 7.03 20.96 1.24
N PHE A 364 6.29 19.83 1.27
CA PHE A 364 6.00 19.12 2.52
C PHE A 364 7.28 18.69 3.24
N ILE A 365 8.20 18.01 2.55
CA ILE A 365 9.43 17.48 3.15
C ILE A 365 10.34 18.61 3.64
N THR A 366 10.46 19.69 2.86
CA THR A 366 11.23 20.88 3.26
C THR A 366 10.66 21.46 4.55
N THR A 367 9.35 21.67 4.62
CA THR A 367 8.68 22.17 5.83
C THR A 367 8.86 21.25 7.03
N SER A 368 8.71 19.92 6.85
CA SER A 368 8.93 18.94 7.92
C SER A 368 10.35 19.00 8.49
N TRP A 369 11.37 19.17 7.64
CA TRP A 369 12.74 19.30 8.12
C TRP A 369 12.93 20.49 9.06
N PHE A 370 12.42 21.67 8.67
CA PHE A 370 12.49 22.87 9.51
C PHE A 370 11.72 22.67 10.82
N GLN A 371 10.53 22.07 10.77
CA GLN A 371 9.72 21.79 11.96
C GLN A 371 10.47 20.89 12.96
N ASP A 372 11.03 19.78 12.48
CA ASP A 372 11.57 18.74 13.35
C ASP A 372 12.99 19.07 13.86
N HIS A 373 13.79 19.80 13.08
CA HIS A 373 15.23 19.99 13.36
C HIS A 373 15.61 21.45 13.63
N LEU A 374 14.81 22.42 13.17
CA LEU A 374 15.09 23.85 13.27
C LEU A 374 13.84 24.61 13.75
N PRO A 375 13.26 24.28 14.92
CA PRO A 375 11.95 24.79 15.35
C PRO A 375 11.87 26.31 15.46
N LYS A 376 13.00 26.99 15.77
CA LYS A 376 13.07 28.46 15.77
C LYS A 376 12.93 29.03 14.36
N ASP A 377 13.65 28.44 13.40
CA ASP A 377 13.61 28.85 12.00
C ASP A 377 12.24 28.55 11.39
N PHE A 378 11.62 27.43 11.77
CA PHE A 378 10.24 27.09 11.42
C PHE A 378 9.24 28.16 11.86
N LEU A 379 9.29 28.60 13.11
CA LEU A 379 8.39 29.65 13.62
C LEU A 379 8.63 31.00 12.91
N ASN A 380 9.88 31.34 12.63
CA ASN A 380 10.20 32.54 11.84
C ASN A 380 9.66 32.42 10.41
N LEU A 381 9.79 31.25 9.79
CA LEU A 381 9.27 30.99 8.45
C LEU A 381 7.75 31.07 8.41
N ALA A 382 7.04 30.57 9.42
CA ALA A 382 5.58 30.73 9.55
C ALA A 382 5.16 32.21 9.62
N GLN A 383 5.94 33.06 10.30
CA GLN A 383 5.67 34.49 10.31
C GLN A 383 5.94 35.14 8.95
N ILE A 384 6.97 34.68 8.22
CA ILE A 384 7.29 35.16 6.88
C ILE A 384 6.22 34.75 5.87
N SER A 385 5.74 33.50 5.93
CA SER A 385 4.73 32.98 5.00
C SER A 385 3.45 33.81 5.06
N ILE A 386 2.96 34.12 6.26
CA ILE A 386 1.76 34.94 6.46
C ILE A 386 1.95 36.36 5.90
N ARG A 387 3.15 36.95 6.03
CA ARG A 387 3.41 38.33 5.58
C ARG A 387 3.61 38.45 4.08
N LEU A 388 4.18 37.44 3.45
CA LEU A 388 4.59 37.47 2.04
C LEU A 388 3.65 36.72 1.10
N MET A 389 2.63 36.03 1.62
CA MET A 389 1.61 35.42 0.76
C MET A 389 0.80 36.49 0.01
N PRO A 390 0.66 36.38 -1.32
CA PRO A 390 -0.19 37.26 -2.11
C PRO A 390 -1.65 37.16 -1.64
N THR A 391 -2.32 38.29 -1.45
CA THR A 391 -3.74 38.35 -1.04
C THR A 391 -4.69 37.64 -2.02
N SER A 392 -4.26 37.41 -3.27
CA SER A 392 -4.98 36.65 -4.29
C SER A 392 -5.05 35.14 -4.02
N PHE A 393 -4.19 34.58 -3.16
CA PHE A 393 -4.18 33.16 -2.77
C PHE A 393 -4.87 32.87 -1.43
N ILE A 394 -5.25 33.90 -0.69
CA ILE A 394 -5.97 33.77 0.60
C ILE A 394 -7.46 33.40 0.35
N LEU A 395 -8.01 33.73 -0.81
CA LEU A 395 -9.43 33.54 -1.12
C LEU A 395 -9.87 32.14 -1.62
N PRO A 396 -9.06 31.31 -2.31
CA PRO A 396 -9.53 29.99 -2.74
C PRO A 396 -9.55 28.93 -1.64
N CYS A 397 -8.84 29.11 -0.52
CA CYS A 397 -8.76 28.09 0.54
C CYS A 397 -9.96 28.10 1.50
N LEU A 398 -10.80 29.14 1.48
CA LEU A 398 -12.00 29.22 2.34
C LEU A 398 -13.30 28.77 1.65
N GLU A 399 -13.30 28.58 0.32
CA GLU A 399 -14.52 28.23 -0.43
C GLU A 399 -14.74 26.72 -0.63
N THR A 400 -13.83 25.85 -0.17
CA THR A 400 -14.00 24.39 -0.27
C THR A 400 -14.57 23.71 0.98
N GLU A 401 -14.86 24.45 2.06
CA GLU A 401 -15.59 23.92 3.24
C GLU A 401 -17.09 24.28 3.26
N LEU A 402 -17.61 24.93 2.22
CA LEU A 402 -19.05 25.18 2.05
C LEU A 402 -19.51 24.86 0.63
N LYS A 403 -19.52 23.57 0.27
CA LYS A 403 -20.47 22.98 -0.69
C LYS A 403 -20.56 21.47 -0.60
#